data_AF-A0A0S2TFA5-F1
#
_entry.id   AF-A0A0S2TFA5-F1
#
_cell.length_a   1.000
_cell.length_b   1.000
_cell.length_c   1.000
_cell.angle_alpha   90.00
_cell.angle_beta   90.00
_cell.angle_gamma   90.00
#
_symmetry.space_group_name_H-M   'P 1'
#
loop_
_entity.id
_entity.type
_entity.pdbx_description
1 polymer ?
#
loop_
_entity_poly.entity_id
_entity_poly.type
_entity_poly.pdbx_seq_one_letter_code
_entity_poly.pdbx_strand_id
1 'polypeptide(L)'
;MADFRRKKRFKTRVPQLKVDGGLPAGTYVFQLEVEDSSGNRSRAAKVKVRIVDQRIPVTPIDPDDLRIERPVIGNDPVIIRRPLG
;
A
#
# COMPACT_ATOMS: atom_id res chain seq x y z
N MET A 1 13.76 1.85 1.05
CA MET A 1 13.13 2.30 2.30
C MET A 1 14.19 2.95 3.18
N ALA A 2 13.85 3.93 4.02
CA ALA A 2 14.76 4.44 5.03
C ALA A 2 14.77 3.46 6.22
N ASP A 3 15.96 2.98 6.54
CA ASP A 3 16.24 2.15 7.71
C ASP A 3 17.18 2.95 8.64
N PHE A 4 16.65 3.36 9.80
CA PHE A 4 17.39 4.17 10.76
C PHE A 4 18.43 3.37 11.54
N ARG A 5 18.39 2.03 11.50
CA ARG A 5 19.39 1.16 12.15
C ARG A 5 20.78 1.33 11.56
N ARG A 6 20.88 1.75 10.29
CA ARG A 6 22.16 1.95 9.60
C ARG A 6 22.81 3.32 9.85
N LYS A 7 22.25 4.17 10.72
CA LYS A 7 22.76 5.51 11.06
C LYS A 7 23.06 6.41 9.85
N LYS A 8 22.42 6.15 8.69
CA LYS A 8 22.65 6.92 7.46
C LYS A 8 21.88 8.24 7.54
N ARG A 9 22.52 9.36 7.18
CA ARG A 9 21.85 10.66 7.08
C ARG A 9 20.96 10.68 5.82
N PHE A 10 19.69 11.02 6.00
CA PHE A 10 18.75 11.27 4.89
C PHE A 10 18.45 12.77 4.80
N LYS A 11 18.37 13.28 3.57
CA LYS A 11 17.86 14.63 3.27
C LYS A 11 16.74 14.49 2.24
N THR A 12 15.63 15.17 2.45
CA THR A 12 14.48 15.13 1.53
C THR A 12 14.11 16.56 1.14
N ARG A 13 13.69 16.75 -0.12
CA ARG A 13 13.13 18.05 -0.58
C ARG A 13 11.69 18.25 -0.10
N VAL A 14 10.97 17.15 0.04
CA VAL A 14 9.59 17.09 0.55
C VAL A 14 9.63 16.45 1.95
N PRO A 15 8.83 16.86 2.93
CA PRO A 15 8.85 16.32 4.30
C PRO A 15 8.25 14.90 4.41
N GLN A 16 8.48 14.04 3.42
CA GLN A 16 8.02 12.66 3.36
C GLN A 16 9.21 11.72 3.16
N LEU A 17 9.27 10.65 3.95
CA LEU A 17 10.29 9.62 3.86
C LEU A 17 9.61 8.25 3.97
N LYS A 18 9.85 7.34 3.02
CA LYS A 18 9.38 5.96 3.13
C LYS A 18 10.16 5.26 4.24
N VAL A 19 9.49 4.79 5.27
CA VAL A 19 10.07 4.09 6.43
C VAL A 19 9.59 2.65 6.47
N ASP A 20 10.33 1.76 7.16
CA ASP A 20 9.87 0.39 7.39
C ASP A 20 8.58 0.39 8.22
N GLY A 21 7.63 -0.47 7.87
CA GLY A 21 6.26 -0.50 8.41
C GLY A 21 6.12 -1.08 9.82
N GLY A 22 7.15 -0.98 10.66
CA GLY A 22 7.14 -1.52 12.02
C GLY A 22 6.14 -0.81 12.97
N LEU A 23 5.58 0.32 12.56
CA LEU A 23 4.58 1.07 13.32
C LEU A 23 3.30 1.30 12.48
N PRO A 24 2.11 1.18 13.07
CA PRO A 24 0.84 1.52 12.41
C PRO A 24 0.78 2.98 11.95
N ALA A 25 -0.16 3.27 11.03
CA ALA A 25 -0.48 4.64 10.65
C ALA A 25 -1.01 5.42 11.87
N GLY A 26 -0.57 6.66 12.03
CA GLY A 26 -0.87 7.46 13.22
C GLY A 26 0.03 8.68 13.37
N THR A 27 -0.24 9.50 14.38
CA THR A 27 0.62 10.64 14.74
C THR A 27 1.39 10.32 16.01
N TYR A 28 2.70 10.52 15.98
CA TYR A 28 3.62 10.19 17.05
C TYR A 28 4.45 11.41 17.43
N VAL A 29 4.82 11.49 18.71
CA VAL A 29 5.77 12.49 19.21
C VAL A 29 7.02 11.76 19.66
N PHE A 30 8.11 11.96 18.93
CA PHE A 30 9.43 11.46 19.30
C PHE A 30 10.09 12.47 20.23
N GLN A 31 10.70 11.98 21.31
CA GLN A 31 11.42 12.79 22.29
C GLN A 31 12.86 12.28 22.39
N LEU A 32 13.82 13.20 22.37
CA LEU A 32 15.23 12.92 22.62
C LEU A 32 15.68 13.71 23.84
N GLU A 33 16.18 12.99 24.84
CA GLU A 33 16.81 13.52 26.05
C GLU A 33 18.21 12.93 26.15
N VAL A 34 19.19 13.76 26.50
CA VAL A 34 20.59 13.34 26.65
C VAL A 34 20.95 13.45 28.12
N GLU A 35 21.48 12.37 28.68
CA GLU A 35 22.03 12.33 30.04
C GLU A 35 23.57 12.31 29.94
N ASP A 36 24.25 13.15 30.71
CA ASP A 36 25.71 13.14 30.81
C ASP A 36 26.22 12.12 31.86
N SER A 37 27.54 11.94 31.96
CA SER A 37 28.14 11.01 32.93
C SER A 37 27.93 11.40 34.39
N SER A 38 27.48 12.62 34.65
CA SER A 38 27.16 13.13 35.98
C SER A 38 25.65 13.03 36.29
N GLY A 39 24.85 12.49 35.36
CA GLY A 39 23.41 12.30 35.50
C GLY A 39 22.57 13.54 35.16
N ASN A 40 23.17 14.63 34.63
CA ASN A 40 22.39 15.79 34.22
C ASN A 40 21.68 15.49 32.91
N ARG A 41 20.40 15.89 32.83
CA ARG A 41 19.57 15.68 31.63
C ARG A 41 19.27 16.97 30.89
N SER A 42 19.34 16.91 29.57
CA SER A 42 18.91 18.01 28.71
C SER A 42 17.39 18.20 28.77
N ARG A 43 16.89 19.39 28.38
CA ARG A 43 15.49 19.49 27.97
C ARG A 43 15.22 18.57 26.78
N ALA A 44 14.09 17.87 26.79
CA ALA A 44 13.72 16.97 25.71
C ALA A 44 13.45 17.74 24.40
N ALA A 45 14.18 17.40 23.33
CA ALA A 45 13.87 17.83 21.98
C ALA A 45 12.70 16.98 21.44
N LYS A 46 11.67 17.62 20.87
CA LYS A 46 10.47 16.93 20.41
C LYS A 46 10.25 17.10 18.91
N VAL A 47 9.88 16.02 18.23
CA VAL A 47 9.47 16.02 16.82
C VAL A 47 8.16 15.28 16.66
N LYS A 48 7.19 15.92 15.97
CA LYS A 48 5.93 15.28 15.59
C LYS A 48 6.09 14.61 14.23
N VAL A 49 5.75 13.33 14.14
CA VAL A 49 5.83 12.52 12.91
C VAL A 49 4.45 11.93 12.63
N ARG A 50 4.03 11.96 11.37
CA ARG A 50 2.80 11.32 10.92
C ARG A 50 3.14 10.17 9.99
N ILE A 51 2.77 8.96 10.38
CA ILE A 51 2.84 7.76 9.55
C ILE A 51 1.51 7.65 8.80
N VAL A 52 1.59 7.56 7.48
CA VAL A 52 0.43 7.43 6.59
C VAL A 52 0.45 6.08 5.91
N ASP A 53 -0.70 5.42 5.84
CA ASP A 53 -0.87 4.28 4.95
C ASP A 53 -0.97 4.78 3.51
N GLN A 54 -0.08 4.31 2.64
CA GLN A 54 -0.04 4.66 1.23
C GLN A 54 -0.49 3.50 0.33
N ARG A 55 -1.10 2.44 0.89
CA ARG A 55 -1.68 1.37 0.10
C ARG A 55 -2.81 1.92 -0.75
N ILE A 56 -2.74 1.67 -2.06
CA ILE A 56 -3.82 1.97 -3.00
C ILE A 56 -4.86 0.86 -2.83
N PRO A 57 -6.13 1.17 -2.54
CA PRO A 57 -7.19 0.17 -2.56
C PRO A 57 -7.28 -0.45 -3.95
N VAL A 58 -7.23 -1.77 -4.04
CA VAL A 58 -7.57 -2.46 -5.28
C VAL A 58 -9.06 -2.78 -5.24
N THR A 59 -9.79 -2.38 -6.28
CA THR A 59 -11.17 -2.80 -6.46
C THR A 59 -11.16 -4.32 -6.68
N PRO A 60 -11.94 -5.10 -5.91
CA PRO A 60 -12.16 -6.50 -6.23
C PRO A 60 -12.70 -6.61 -7.66
N ILE A 61 -12.18 -7.57 -8.43
CA ILE A 61 -12.75 -7.88 -9.74
C ILE A 61 -14.13 -8.50 -9.48
N ASP A 62 -15.17 -7.95 -10.11
CA ASP A 62 -16.49 -8.56 -10.05
C ASP A 62 -16.42 -9.93 -10.74
N PRO A 63 -16.84 -11.04 -10.10
CA PRO A 63 -16.90 -12.33 -10.78
C PRO A 63 -17.72 -12.31 -12.08
N ASP A 64 -18.68 -11.38 -12.25
CA ASP A 64 -19.36 -11.17 -13.53
C ASP A 64 -18.45 -10.56 -14.61
N ASP A 65 -17.43 -9.76 -14.25
CA ASP A 65 -16.42 -9.24 -15.19
C ASP A 65 -15.46 -10.34 -15.68
N LEU A 66 -15.43 -11.49 -15.01
CA LEU A 66 -14.67 -12.69 -15.41
C LEU A 66 -15.52 -13.68 -16.23
N ARG A 67 -16.80 -13.36 -16.49
CA ARG A 67 -17.61 -14.18 -17.41
C ARG A 67 -17.04 -14.06 -18.81
N ILE A 68 -16.29 -15.09 -19.20
CA ILE A 68 -16.17 -15.44 -20.61
C ILE A 68 -17.58 -15.83 -21.05
N GLU A 69 -18.25 -14.97 -21.81
CA GLU A 69 -19.45 -15.36 -22.53
C GLU A 69 -19.12 -16.64 -23.32
N ARG A 70 -19.59 -17.78 -22.83
CA ARG A 70 -19.59 -18.99 -23.64
C ARG A 70 -20.46 -18.66 -24.84
N PRO A 71 -19.98 -18.82 -26.09
CA PRO A 71 -20.85 -18.64 -27.22
C PRO A 71 -22.06 -19.53 -27.00
N VAL A 72 -23.23 -18.91 -26.89
CA VAL A 72 -24.49 -19.63 -26.95
C VAL A 72 -24.50 -20.19 -28.36
N ILE A 73 -24.12 -21.46 -28.51
CA ILE A 73 -24.50 -22.24 -29.69
C ILE A 73 -26.01 -22.37 -29.53
N GLY A 74 -26.71 -21.32 -29.98
CA GLY A 74 -28.15 -21.34 -30.10
C GLY A 74 -28.47 -22.55 -30.95
N ASN A 75 -29.48 -23.31 -30.52
CA ASN A 75 -30.08 -24.36 -31.32
C ASN A 75 -30.76 -23.73 -32.55
N ASP A 76 -29.99 -23.13 -33.45
CA ASP A 76 -30.47 -22.82 -34.79
C ASP A 76 -30.83 -24.17 -35.41
N PRO A 77 -32.12 -24.43 -35.71
CA PRO A 77 -32.48 -25.67 -36.35
C PRO A 77 -31.77 -25.72 -37.70
N VAL A 78 -30.86 -26.68 -37.86
CA VAL A 78 -30.24 -26.97 -39.15
C VAL A 78 -31.36 -27.46 -40.07
N ILE A 79 -31.92 -26.56 -40.90
CA ILE A 79 -32.85 -26.94 -41.96
C ILE A 79 -32.02 -27.63 -43.05
N ILE A 80 -31.90 -28.96 -42.96
CA ILE A 80 -31.38 -29.76 -44.08
C ILE A 80 -32.50 -29.82 -45.13
N ARG A 81 -32.45 -28.95 -46.14
CA ARG A 81 -33.27 -29.13 -47.34
C ARG A 81 -32.75 -30.35 -48.08
N ARG A 82 -33.43 -31.50 -47.95
CA ARG A 82 -33.20 -32.66 -48.83
C ARG A 82 -33.64 -32.25 -50.24
N PRO A 83 -32.75 -32.25 -51.26
CA PRO A 83 -33.20 -32.07 -52.63
C PRO A 83 -34.11 -33.25 -53.00
N LEU A 84 -35.31 -32.95 -53.48
CA LEU A 84 -36.15 -33.95 -54.13
C LEU A 84 -35.49 -34.27 -55.48
N GLY A 85 -34.98 -35.48 -55.60
CA GLY A 85 -34.50 -36.10 -56.83
C GLY A 85 -34.91 -37.56 -56.79
#